data_AF-A0A0F2P923-F1
#
_entry.id   AF-A0A0F2P923-F1
#
_cell.length_a   1.000
_cell.length_b   1.000
_cell.length_c   1.000
_cell.angle_alpha   90.00
_cell.angle_beta   90.00
_cell.angle_gamma   90.00
#
_symmetry.space_group_name_H-M   'P 1'
#
loop_
_entity.id
_entity.type
_entity.pdbx_description
1 polymer ?
#
loop_
_entity_poly.entity_id
_entity_poly.type
_entity_poly.pdbx_seq_one_letter_code
_entity_poly.pdbx_strand_id
1 'polypeptide(L)'
;MSNIEIALLSFPVLLLLIFLRIPIGLAMLLTGIGGSYFINGSFLMIFAQLKNLTWGTFSSYSLSIIPLFLLMGQFATLGGMSQALFKAAETWMGHKKGGVAMAAVGACAGFGAICGSSLATA
;
A
#
# COMPACT_ATOMS: atom_id res chain seq x y z
N MET A 1 -23.66 -4.04 24.45
CA MET A 1 -23.09 -3.57 23.17
C MET A 1 -23.31 -4.67 22.15
N SER A 2 -24.20 -4.46 21.18
CA SER A 2 -24.35 -5.38 20.06
C SER A 2 -23.08 -5.34 19.19
N ASN A 3 -22.80 -6.42 18.46
CA ASN A 3 -21.63 -6.48 17.56
C ASN A 3 -21.62 -5.32 16.54
N ILE A 4 -22.80 -4.82 16.17
CA ILE A 4 -22.97 -3.72 15.24
C ILE A 4 -22.56 -2.38 15.87
N GLU A 5 -22.87 -2.15 17.14
CA GLU A 5 -22.48 -0.94 17.88
C GLU A 5 -20.95 -0.84 18.03
N ILE A 6 -20.29 -1.97 18.29
CA ILE A 6 -18.82 -2.05 18.39
C ILE A 6 -18.18 -1.73 17.03
N ALA A 7 -18.75 -2.26 15.94
CA ALA A 7 -18.28 -1.95 14.58
C ALA A 7 -18.46 -0.47 14.25
N LEU A 8 -19.61 0.12 14.58
CA LEU A 8 -19.92 1.53 14.35
C LEU A 8 -19.03 2.47 15.18
N LEU A 9 -18.64 2.10 16.40
CA LEU A 9 -17.71 2.87 17.22
C LEU A 9 -16.24 2.70 16.78
N SER A 10 -15.86 1.55 16.23
CA SER A 10 -14.48 1.30 15.81
C SER A 10 -14.07 2.15 14.61
N PHE A 11 -15.00 2.47 13.72
CA PHE A 11 -14.75 3.29 12.52
C PHE A 11 -14.34 4.76 12.83
N PRO A 12 -15.07 5.52 13.67
CA PRO A 12 -14.66 6.87 14.05
C PRO A 12 -13.38 6.87 14.92
N VAL A 13 -13.15 5.83 15.73
CA VAL A 13 -11.89 5.69 16.49
C VAL A 13 -10.71 5.52 15.53
N LEU A 14 -10.84 4.70 14.49
CA LEU A 14 -9.83 4.55 13.44
C LEU A 14 -9.53 5.87 12.75
N LEU A 15 -10.58 6.61 12.34
CA LEU A 15 -10.42 7.92 11.71
C LEU A 15 -9.70 8.91 12.64
N LEU A 16 -10.06 8.96 13.92
CA LEU A 16 -9.40 9.82 14.91
C LEU A 16 -7.90 9.51 15.05
N LEU A 17 -7.53 8.23 15.08
CA LEU A 17 -6.12 7.83 15.15
C LEU A 17 -5.34 8.27 13.91
N ILE A 18 -5.94 8.17 12.72
CA ILE A 18 -5.34 8.66 11.47
C ILE A 18 -5.17 10.19 11.52
N PHE A 19 -6.17 10.93 12.01
CA PHE A 19 -6.06 12.38 12.21
C PHE A 19 -4.98 12.76 13.22
N LEU A 20 -4.72 11.91 14.21
CA LEU A 20 -3.62 12.05 15.16
C LEU A 20 -2.23 11.76 14.55
N ARG A 21 -2.13 11.58 13.23
CA ARG A 21 -0.88 11.27 12.50
C ARG A 21 -0.27 9.92 12.87
N ILE A 22 -1.05 9.02 13.46
CA ILE A 22 -0.60 7.66 13.73
C ILE A 22 -0.54 6.91 12.39
N PRO A 23 0.53 6.13 12.12
CA PRO A 23 0.62 5.32 10.90
C PRO A 23 -0.60 4.39 10.78
N ILE A 24 -1.21 4.37 9.59
CA ILE A 24 -2.49 3.72 9.32
C ILE A 24 -2.48 2.25 9.76
N GLY A 25 -1.39 1.52 9.51
CA GLY A 25 -1.26 0.12 9.92
C GLY A 25 -1.35 -0.07 11.44
N LEU A 26 -0.79 0.86 12.22
CA LEU A 26 -0.80 0.81 13.67
C LEU A 26 -2.19 1.21 14.22
N ALA A 27 -2.86 2.17 13.58
CA ALA A 27 -4.25 2.49 13.86
C ALA A 27 -5.18 1.30 13.60
N MET A 28 -5.06 0.64 12.44
CA MET A 28 -5.83 -0.56 12.08
C MET A 28 -5.59 -1.72 13.06
N LEU A 29 -4.34 -1.91 13.49
CA LEU A 29 -3.97 -2.94 14.46
C LEU A 29 -4.63 -2.68 15.82
N LEU A 30 -4.52 -1.45 16.34
CA LEU A 30 -5.12 -1.08 17.63
C LEU A 30 -6.65 -1.19 17.62
N THR A 31 -7.31 -0.70 16.56
CA THR A 31 -8.76 -0.80 16.44
C THR A 31 -9.23 -2.24 16.21
N GLY A 32 -8.43 -3.03 15.49
CA GLY A 32 -8.71 -4.45 15.23
C GLY A 32 -8.58 -5.32 16.48
N ILE A 33 -7.52 -5.13 17.27
CA ILE A 33 -7.35 -5.83 18.56
C ILE A 33 -8.41 -5.35 19.56
N GLY A 34 -8.63 -4.03 19.65
CA GLY A 34 -9.63 -3.45 20.55
C GLY A 34 -11.03 -3.95 20.26
N GLY A 35 -11.48 -3.86 19.01
CA GLY A 35 -12.80 -4.36 18.59
C GLY A 35 -12.96 -5.88 18.78
N SER A 36 -11.92 -6.67 18.45
CA SER A 36 -11.95 -8.13 18.65
C SER A 36 -11.99 -8.52 20.12
N TYR A 37 -11.35 -7.75 21.00
CA TYR A 37 -11.39 -7.95 22.45
C TYR A 37 -12.78 -7.71 23.01
N PHE A 38 -13.47 -6.65 22.58
CA PHE A 38 -14.85 -6.37 23.00
C PHE A 38 -15.87 -7.42 22.51
N ILE A 39 -15.60 -8.10 21.38
CA ILE A 39 -16.49 -9.13 20.81
C ILE A 39 -16.23 -10.50 21.42
N ASN A 40 -14.97 -10.93 21.55
CA ASN A 40 -14.63 -12.30 21.95
C ASN A 40 -14.22 -12.45 23.42
N GLY A 41 -13.92 -11.37 24.14
CA GLY A 41 -13.63 -11.37 25.58
C GLY A 41 -12.36 -12.12 26.00
N SER A 42 -11.64 -12.78 25.08
CA SER A 42 -10.47 -13.61 25.38
C SER A 42 -9.27 -13.25 24.50
N PHE A 43 -8.15 -12.93 25.16
CA PHE A 43 -6.87 -12.64 24.51
C PHE A 43 -6.31 -13.84 23.72
N LEU A 44 -6.71 -15.06 24.10
CA LEU A 44 -6.27 -16.30 23.47
C LEU A 44 -6.78 -16.42 22.02
N MET A 45 -8.03 -16.00 21.76
CA MET A 45 -8.60 -15.98 20.41
C MET A 45 -7.88 -14.99 19.49
N ILE A 46 -7.50 -13.83 20.04
CA ILE A 46 -6.75 -12.79 19.33
C ILE A 46 -5.36 -13.31 18.94
N PHE A 47 -4.65 -13.98 19.85
CA PHE A 47 -3.35 -14.59 19.56
C PHE A 47 -3.44 -15.70 18.52
N ALA A 48 -4.48 -16.55 18.59
CA ALA A 48 -4.73 -17.59 17.60
C ALA A 48 -5.04 -17.00 16.22
N GLN A 49 -5.79 -15.89 16.17
CA GLN A 49 -6.11 -15.18 14.94
C GLN A 49 -4.88 -14.47 14.36
N LEU A 50 -4.04 -13.84 15.20
CA LEU A 50 -2.76 -13.26 14.77
C LEU A 50 -1.85 -14.32 14.16
N LYS A 51 -1.75 -15.51 14.77
CA LYS A 51 -0.94 -16.61 14.24
C LYS A 51 -1.39 -17.04 12.85
N ASN A 52 -2.70 -17.25 12.66
CA ASN A 52 -3.26 -17.67 11.37
C ASN A 52 -3.17 -16.57 10.30
N LEU A 53 -3.45 -15.31 10.66
CA LEU A 53 -3.34 -14.18 9.75
C LEU A 53 -1.90 -13.91 9.33
N THR A 54 -0.95 -14.04 10.25
CA THR A 54 0.48 -13.90 9.96
C THR A 54 0.90 -14.99 8.97
N TRP A 55 0.55 -16.25 9.23
CA TRP A 55 0.85 -17.34 8.29
C TRP A 55 0.19 -17.15 6.92
N GLY A 56 -1.09 -16.76 6.89
CA GLY A 56 -1.82 -16.49 5.64
C GLY A 56 -1.30 -15.29 4.85
N THR A 57 -0.79 -14.26 5.53
CA THR A 57 -0.21 -13.07 4.89
C THR A 57 1.19 -13.37 4.35
N PHE A 58 2.02 -14.10 5.10
CA PHE A 58 3.36 -14.50 4.63
C PHE A 58 3.31 -15.56 3.53
N SER A 59 2.29 -16.42 3.52
CA SER A 59 2.00 -17.34 2.42
C SER A 59 1.20 -16.67 1.29
N SER A 60 0.89 -15.38 1.38
CA SER A 60 0.11 -14.67 0.37
C SER A 60 0.96 -14.46 -0.88
N TYR A 61 0.37 -14.81 -2.03
CA TYR A 61 0.91 -14.60 -3.37
C TYR A 61 1.44 -13.16 -3.59
N SER A 62 0.88 -12.17 -2.87
CA SER A 62 1.28 -10.76 -2.92
C SER A 62 2.75 -10.52 -2.56
N LEU A 63 3.32 -11.26 -1.61
CA LEU A 63 4.74 -11.09 -1.25
C LEU A 63 5.68 -11.67 -2.31
N SER A 64 5.26 -12.69 -3.06
CA SER A 64 6.02 -13.22 -4.19
C SER A 64 5.99 -12.30 -5.41
N ILE A 65 4.94 -11.46 -5.55
CA ILE A 65 4.86 -10.45 -6.61
C ILE A 65 5.92 -9.36 -6.42
N ILE A 66 6.27 -9.00 -5.18
CA ILE A 66 7.23 -7.91 -4.91
C ILE A 66 8.61 -8.16 -5.54
N PRO A 67 9.29 -9.31 -5.33
CA PRO A 67 10.57 -9.60 -5.99
C PRO A 67 10.46 -9.65 -7.51
N LEU A 68 9.40 -10.25 -8.06
CA LEU A 68 9.18 -10.35 -9.51
C LEU A 68 9.01 -8.97 -10.13
N PHE A 69 8.32 -8.08 -9.44
CA PHE A 69 8.14 -6.70 -9.85
C PHE A 69 9.46 -5.91 -9.80
N LEU A 70 10.26 -6.10 -8.75
CA LEU A 70 11.57 -5.48 -8.63
C LEU A 70 12.53 -5.97 -9.73
N LEU A 71 12.46 -7.27 -10.06
CA LEU A 71 13.19 -7.88 -11.18
C LEU A 71 12.74 -7.30 -12.53
N MET A 72 11.43 -7.19 -12.77
CA MET A 72 10.88 -6.50 -13.95
C MET A 72 11.38 -5.05 -14.03
N GLY A 73 11.39 -4.33 -12.91
CA GLY A 73 11.91 -2.97 -12.83
C GLY A 73 13.38 -2.87 -13.23
N GLN A 74 14.20 -3.82 -12.78
CA GLN A 74 15.59 -3.93 -13.20
C GLN A 74 15.73 -4.24 -14.69
N PHE A 75 14.93 -5.16 -15.25
CA PHE A 75 14.95 -5.43 -16.69
C PHE A 75 14.50 -4.24 -17.53
N ALA A 76 13.47 -3.51 -17.11
CA ALA A 76 13.00 -2.32 -17.82
C ALA A 76 14.02 -1.17 -17.77
N THR A 77 14.79 -1.09 -16.68
CA THR A 77 15.88 -0.10 -16.56
C THR A 77 17.08 -0.50 -17.42
N LEU A 78 17.52 -1.76 -17.36
CA LEU A 78 18.64 -2.29 -18.16
C LEU A 78 18.34 -2.33 -19.66
N GLY A 79 17.08 -2.60 -20.04
CA GLY A 79 16.62 -2.60 -21.43
C GLY A 79 16.41 -1.20 -22.03
N GLY A 80 16.70 -0.13 -21.29
CA GLY A 80 16.57 1.25 -21.77
C GLY A 80 15.13 1.78 -21.84
N MET A 81 14.13 0.99 -21.41
CA MET A 81 12.72 1.38 -21.43
C MET A 81 12.45 2.59 -20.53
N SER A 82 13.10 2.65 -19.37
CA SER A 82 12.97 3.77 -18.42
C SER A 82 13.50 5.10 -19.03
N GLN A 83 14.61 5.03 -19.77
CA GLN A 83 15.16 6.19 -20.50
C GLN A 83 14.29 6.60 -21.68
N ALA A 84 13.73 5.63 -22.43
CA ALA A 84 12.82 5.90 -23.53
C ALA A 84 11.53 6.59 -23.05
N LEU A 85 10.96 6.12 -21.93
CA LEU A 85 9.79 6.73 -21.28
C LEU A 85 10.08 8.16 -20.83
N PHE A 86 11.22 8.38 -20.19
CA PHE A 86 11.62 9.74 -19.78
C PHE A 86 11.75 10.68 -20.97
N LYS A 87 12.40 10.24 -22.05
CA LYS A 87 12.61 11.05 -23.26
C LYS A 87 11.30 11.33 -24.02
N ALA A 88 10.36 10.39 -23.99
CA ALA A 88 9.00 10.58 -24.51
C ALA A 88 8.21 11.60 -23.66
N ALA A 89 8.31 11.51 -22.34
CA ALA A 89 7.67 12.48 -21.43
C ALA A 89 8.31 13.88 -21.55
N GLU A 90 9.63 13.94 -21.74
CA GLU A 90 10.40 15.18 -21.94
C GLU A 90 10.06 15.86 -23.27
N THR A 91 9.90 15.12 -24.37
CA THR A 91 9.47 15.71 -25.65
C THR A 91 8.08 16.32 -25.58
N TRP A 92 7.16 15.76 -24.80
CA TRP A 92 5.84 16.35 -24.56
C TRP A 92 5.82 17.51 -23.57
N MET A 93 6.52 17.40 -22.43
CA MET A 93 6.37 18.33 -21.30
C MET A 93 7.61 19.20 -21.01
N GLY A 94 8.75 18.90 -21.62
CA GLY A 94 10.04 19.57 -21.42
C GLY A 94 10.07 21.04 -21.86
N HIS A 95 9.22 21.42 -22.81
CA HIS A 95 9.13 22.78 -23.34
C HIS A 95 8.56 23.83 -22.35
N LYS A 96 8.01 23.39 -21.22
CA LYS A 96 7.44 24.28 -20.17
C LYS A 96 8.50 24.59 -19.10
N LYS A 97 8.41 25.74 -18.43
CA LYS A 97 9.22 26.02 -17.23
C LYS A 97 8.93 24.95 -16.16
N GLY A 98 9.96 24.25 -15.70
CA GLY A 98 9.81 23.07 -14.83
C GLY A 98 9.56 21.75 -15.58
N GLY A 99 9.68 21.74 -16.91
CA GLY A 99 9.36 20.62 -17.79
C GLY A 99 10.12 19.32 -17.48
N VAL A 100 11.36 19.41 -16.97
CA VAL A 100 12.14 18.23 -16.54
C VAL A 100 11.50 17.55 -15.33
N ALA A 101 10.99 18.32 -14.37
CA ALA A 101 10.28 17.76 -13.21
C ALA A 101 8.94 17.15 -13.62
N MET A 102 8.20 17.82 -14.52
CA MET A 102 6.95 17.28 -15.05
C MET A 102 7.17 16.01 -15.90
N ALA A 103 8.26 15.95 -16.68
CA ALA A 103 8.65 14.77 -17.43
C ALA A 103 9.03 13.60 -16.51
N ALA A 104 9.70 13.87 -15.38
CA ALA A 104 9.99 12.84 -14.38
C ALA A 104 8.70 12.25 -13.78
N VAL A 105 7.74 13.10 -13.39
CA VAL A 105 6.43 12.64 -12.89
C VAL A 105 5.67 11.86 -13.95
N GLY A 106 5.69 12.32 -15.21
CA GLY A 106 5.07 11.62 -16.33
C GLY A 106 5.70 10.26 -16.62
N ALA A 107 7.03 10.16 -16.53
CA ALA A 107 7.76 8.90 -16.68
C ALA A 107 7.44 7.93 -15.54
N CYS A 108 7.39 8.41 -14.28
CA CYS A 108 6.97 7.61 -13.14
C CYS A 108 5.52 7.12 -13.28
N ALA A 109 4.60 7.98 -13.73
CA ALA A 109 3.21 7.61 -13.97
C ALA A 109 3.07 6.57 -15.10
N GLY A 110 3.81 6.75 -16.21
CA GLY A 110 3.82 5.80 -17.31
C GLY A 110 4.41 4.45 -16.92
N PHE A 111 5.49 4.45 -16.13
CA PHE A 111 6.05 3.23 -15.55
C PHE A 111 5.05 2.54 -14.61
N GLY A 112 4.42 3.31 -13.71
CA GLY A 112 3.38 2.83 -12.80
C GLY A 112 2.17 2.21 -13.51
N ALA A 113 1.78 2.75 -14.68
CA ALA A 113 0.68 2.22 -15.48
C ALA A 113 0.99 0.85 -16.11
N ILE A 114 2.23 0.62 -16.56
CA ILE A 114 2.67 -0.67 -17.12
C ILE A 114 2.74 -1.73 -16.02
N CYS A 115 3.07 -1.27 -14.82
CA CYS A 115 3.37 -2.07 -13.65
C CYS A 115 2.14 -2.61 -12.91
N GLY A 116 0.99 -1.93 -12.98
CA GLY A 116 -0.32 -2.48 -12.60
C GLY A 116 -0.52 -2.92 -11.15
N SER A 117 0.39 -2.64 -10.22
CA SER A 117 0.32 -3.08 -8.83
C SER A 117 0.16 -1.91 -7.87
N SER A 118 -0.96 -1.87 -7.12
CA SER A 118 -1.22 -0.85 -6.08
C SER A 118 -0.20 -0.85 -4.94
N LEU A 119 0.52 -1.96 -4.70
CA LEU A 119 1.66 -2.02 -3.78
C LEU A 119 2.94 -1.41 -4.38
N ALA A 120 3.02 -1.32 -5.71
CA ALA A 120 4.15 -0.72 -6.42
C ALA A 120 3.92 0.74 -6.80
N THR A 121 2.67 1.21 -6.82
CA THR A 121 2.30 2.61 -7.07
C THR A 121 2.07 3.45 -5.80
N ALA A 122 2.01 2.83 -4.61
CA ALA A 122 1.82 3.50 -3.32
C ALA A 122 3.13 3.92 -2.64
#